data_AF-A0A9P5HBF3-F1
#
_entry.id   AF-A0A9P5HBF3-F1
#
_cell.length_a   1.000
_cell.length_b   1.000
_cell.length_c   1.000
_cell.angle_alpha   90.00
_cell.angle_beta   90.00
_cell.angle_gamma   90.00
#
_symmetry.space_group_name_H-M   'P 1'
#
loop_
_entity.id
_entity.type
_entity.pdbx_description
1 polymer ?
#
loop_
_entity_poly.entity_id
_entity_poly.type
_entity_poly.pdbx_seq_one_letter_code
_entity_poly.pdbx_strand_id
1 'polypeptide(L)'
;MPFFTIIVPNVPAEKKDQFLAAWPTLAADLKSQPGVAGVSAGPVVAEDGAAVTEFKFIQCIAFKTAEDAETFASSEWAQQHKARYEERAGGEPVVGRFEVEDFPADASPKAFTQFSTVVLSDDGQHVQVRTAWSSLVSALGKDTWGGRSIGGGPSVGLGLIGWDSLEEAGAAYQAPEAAHALATYRSLGHTKNLMVQMQ
;
A
#
# COMPACT_ATOMS: atom_id res chain seq x y z
N MET A 1 -5.98 -5.37 -17.24
CA MET A 1 -5.20 -4.33 -16.54
C MET A 1 -4.48 -4.98 -15.38
N PRO A 2 -3.28 -4.49 -15.04
CA PRO A 2 -2.58 -4.96 -13.86
C PRO A 2 -3.36 -4.68 -12.58
N PHE A 3 -3.03 -5.47 -11.56
CA PHE A 3 -3.82 -5.52 -10.35
C PHE A 3 -2.92 -5.51 -9.12
N PHE A 4 -3.25 -4.67 -8.15
CA PHE A 4 -2.42 -4.46 -6.97
C PHE A 4 -3.21 -4.70 -5.70
N THR A 5 -2.70 -5.55 -4.84
CA THR A 5 -3.30 -5.86 -3.53
C THR A 5 -2.41 -5.34 -2.42
N ILE A 6 -3.00 -4.60 -1.48
CA ILE A 6 -2.39 -4.22 -0.21
C ILE A 6 -3.02 -5.09 0.87
N ILE A 7 -2.21 -5.73 1.69
CA ILE A 7 -2.63 -6.57 2.81
C ILE A 7 -1.95 -6.03 4.07
N VAL A 8 -2.76 -5.65 5.04
CA VAL A 8 -2.29 -5.29 6.39
C VAL A 8 -2.58 -6.47 7.30
N PRO A 9 -1.61 -7.37 7.52
CA PRO A 9 -1.78 -8.47 8.45
C PRO A 9 -1.95 -7.96 9.88
N ASN A 10 -2.85 -8.62 10.62
CA ASN A 10 -3.00 -8.48 12.05
C ASN A 10 -2.02 -9.42 12.77
N VAL A 11 -0.82 -8.92 13.03
CA VAL A 11 0.25 -9.67 13.72
C VAL A 11 0.34 -9.22 15.18
N PRO A 12 0.06 -10.11 16.15
CA PRO A 12 0.23 -9.79 17.57
C PRO A 12 1.67 -9.39 17.89
N ALA A 13 1.84 -8.46 18.84
CA ALA A 13 3.16 -7.91 19.18
C ALA A 13 4.17 -9.00 19.58
N GLU A 14 3.72 -10.02 20.32
CA GLU A 14 4.50 -11.17 20.75
C GLU A 14 4.91 -12.12 19.61
N LYS A 15 4.30 -11.98 18.42
CA LYS A 15 4.63 -12.76 17.21
C LYS A 15 5.46 -11.98 16.20
N LYS A 16 5.75 -10.69 16.46
CA LYS A 16 6.48 -9.80 15.55
C LYS A 16 7.78 -10.41 15.03
N ASP A 17 8.69 -10.82 15.92
CA ASP A 17 10.03 -11.27 15.51
C ASP A 17 9.97 -12.58 14.73
N GLN A 18 9.06 -13.49 15.13
CA GLN A 18 8.79 -14.73 14.40
C GLN A 18 8.25 -14.43 12.99
N PHE A 19 7.34 -13.48 12.87
CA PHE A 19 6.76 -13.07 11.59
C PHE A 19 7.81 -12.45 10.68
N LEU A 20 8.61 -11.51 11.19
CA LEU A 20 9.68 -10.85 10.42
C LEU A 20 10.76 -11.84 9.99
N ALA A 21 11.11 -12.81 10.83
CA ALA A 21 12.08 -13.86 10.48
C ALA A 21 11.58 -14.80 9.36
N ALA A 22 10.26 -15.07 9.32
CA ALA A 22 9.65 -15.91 8.29
C ALA A 22 9.39 -15.17 6.97
N TRP A 23 9.34 -13.83 7.01
CA TRP A 23 8.92 -13.01 5.86
C TRP A 23 9.76 -13.22 4.59
N PRO A 24 11.11 -13.26 4.62
CA PRO A 24 11.90 -13.42 3.39
C PRO A 24 11.56 -14.71 2.62
N THR A 25 11.36 -15.82 3.33
CA THR A 25 10.95 -17.09 2.73
C THR A 25 9.53 -16.98 2.16
N LEU A 26 8.60 -16.42 2.92
CA LEU A 26 7.21 -16.23 2.47
C LEU A 26 7.13 -15.34 1.22
N ALA A 27 7.93 -14.27 1.17
CA ALA A 27 7.99 -13.35 0.03
C ALA A 27 8.52 -14.05 -1.23
N ALA A 28 9.55 -14.90 -1.09
CA ALA A 28 10.08 -15.70 -2.18
C ALA A 28 9.04 -16.72 -2.69
N ASP A 29 8.37 -17.41 -1.77
CA ASP A 29 7.31 -18.38 -2.10
C ASP A 29 6.14 -17.70 -2.81
N LEU A 30 5.68 -16.54 -2.31
CA LEU A 30 4.65 -15.71 -2.95
C LEU A 30 5.05 -15.29 -4.36
N LYS A 31 6.28 -14.80 -4.53
CA LYS A 31 6.79 -14.37 -5.84
C LYS A 31 6.89 -15.52 -6.85
N SER A 32 7.03 -16.75 -6.37
CA SER A 32 7.06 -17.94 -7.23
C SER A 32 5.68 -18.42 -7.67
N GLN A 33 4.59 -17.90 -7.08
CA GLN A 33 3.24 -18.33 -7.44
C GLN A 33 2.84 -17.86 -8.84
N PRO A 34 2.12 -18.70 -9.62
CA PRO A 34 1.60 -18.31 -10.93
C PRO A 34 0.76 -17.02 -10.86
N GLY A 35 0.94 -16.14 -11.84
CA GLY A 35 0.19 -14.88 -11.94
C GLY A 35 0.72 -13.72 -11.09
N VAL A 36 1.59 -13.99 -10.11
CA VAL A 36 2.25 -12.95 -9.30
C VAL A 36 3.36 -12.28 -10.11
N ALA A 37 3.24 -10.96 -10.28
CA ALA A 37 4.20 -10.11 -10.97
C ALA A 37 5.25 -9.53 -10.02
N GLY A 38 4.90 -9.34 -8.75
CA GLY A 38 5.80 -8.77 -7.76
C GLY A 38 5.26 -8.89 -6.34
N VAL A 39 6.19 -8.89 -5.38
CA VAL A 39 5.89 -8.92 -3.95
C VAL A 39 6.81 -7.90 -3.28
N SER A 40 6.25 -7.06 -2.44
CA SER A 40 7.00 -6.09 -1.63
C SER A 40 6.32 -5.94 -0.29
N ALA A 41 7.07 -5.60 0.75
CA ALA A 41 6.47 -5.40 2.06
C ALA A 41 7.40 -4.61 2.98
N GLY A 42 6.89 -4.30 4.16
CA GLY A 42 7.71 -3.71 5.20
C GLY A 42 6.92 -3.33 6.44
N PRO A 43 7.62 -3.07 7.56
CA PRO A 43 6.99 -2.47 8.72
C PRO A 43 6.51 -1.06 8.41
N VAL A 44 5.34 -0.71 8.93
CA VAL A 44 4.89 0.67 8.99
C VAL A 44 5.68 1.36 10.08
N VAL A 45 6.26 2.50 9.77
CA VAL A 45 7.07 3.31 10.70
C VAL A 45 6.37 4.61 11.10
N ALA A 46 5.44 5.10 10.28
CA ALA A 46 4.61 6.25 10.60
C ALA A 46 3.20 6.12 10.00
N GLU A 47 2.21 6.69 10.69
CA GLU A 47 0.82 6.82 10.25
C GLU A 47 0.41 8.30 10.38
N ASP A 48 -0.09 8.87 9.28
CA ASP A 48 -0.53 10.27 9.17
C ASP A 48 0.48 11.32 9.68
N GLY A 49 1.77 11.01 9.50
CA GLY A 49 2.90 11.89 9.88
C GLY A 49 3.39 11.70 11.32
N ALA A 50 2.77 10.80 12.10
CA ALA A 50 3.22 10.44 13.43
C ALA A 50 3.87 9.04 13.45
N ALA A 51 4.91 8.85 14.25
CA ALA A 51 5.50 7.53 14.44
C ALA A 51 4.48 6.54 15.01
N VAL A 52 4.44 5.31 14.48
CA VAL A 52 3.54 4.27 15.03
C VAL A 52 4.09 3.73 16.35
N THR A 53 3.20 3.47 17.30
CA THR A 53 3.54 2.91 18.61
C THR A 53 3.41 1.39 18.66
N GLU A 54 2.66 0.82 17.72
CA GLU A 54 2.37 -0.61 17.63
C GLU A 54 2.96 -1.20 16.35
N PHE A 55 3.28 -2.49 16.38
CA PHE A 55 3.76 -3.17 15.18
C PHE A 55 2.64 -3.25 14.15
N LYS A 56 2.91 -2.68 12.97
CA LYS A 56 2.08 -2.78 11.79
C LYS A 56 2.99 -3.15 10.62
N PHE A 57 2.47 -3.94 9.70
CA PHE A 57 3.19 -4.39 8.53
C PHE A 57 2.29 -4.25 7.32
N ILE A 58 2.86 -3.90 6.16
CA ILE A 58 2.15 -3.91 4.89
C ILE A 58 2.81 -4.96 4.01
N GLN A 59 1.98 -5.80 3.40
CA GLN A 59 2.36 -6.68 2.30
C GLN A 59 1.67 -6.18 1.03
N CYS A 60 2.37 -6.26 -0.08
CA CYS A 60 1.85 -5.92 -1.38
C CYS A 60 2.09 -7.06 -2.35
N ILE A 61 1.06 -7.36 -3.14
CA ILE A 61 1.16 -8.34 -4.22
C ILE A 61 0.67 -7.68 -5.50
N ALA A 62 1.56 -7.65 -6.49
CA ALA A 62 1.28 -7.21 -7.83
C ALA A 62 0.94 -8.43 -8.70
N PHE A 63 -0.12 -8.32 -9.50
CA PHE A 63 -0.56 -9.33 -10.47
C PHE A 63 -0.66 -8.70 -11.85
N LYS A 64 -0.43 -9.49 -12.90
CA LYS A 64 -0.54 -9.01 -14.28
C LYS A 64 -1.98 -8.71 -14.68
N THR A 65 -2.93 -9.46 -14.11
CA THR A 65 -4.36 -9.30 -14.37
C THR A 65 -5.20 -9.54 -13.12
N ALA A 66 -6.46 -9.13 -13.15
CA ALA A 66 -7.43 -9.49 -12.11
C ALA A 66 -7.73 -11.00 -12.08
N GLU A 67 -7.70 -11.68 -13.22
CA GLU A 67 -7.89 -13.13 -13.32
C GLU A 67 -6.76 -13.90 -12.63
N ASP A 68 -5.52 -13.42 -12.76
CA ASP A 68 -4.37 -13.96 -12.02
C ASP A 68 -4.58 -13.83 -10.51
N ALA A 69 -5.11 -12.70 -10.04
CA ALA A 69 -5.38 -12.48 -8.61
C ALA A 69 -6.46 -13.41 -8.07
N GLU A 70 -7.53 -13.65 -8.82
CA GLU A 70 -8.60 -14.59 -8.43
C GLU A 70 -8.13 -16.06 -8.51
N THR A 71 -7.33 -16.40 -9.52
CA THR A 71 -6.72 -17.73 -9.65
C THR A 71 -5.75 -17.99 -8.49
N PHE A 72 -4.93 -17.00 -8.13
CA PHE A 72 -4.07 -17.07 -6.96
C PHE A 72 -4.89 -17.26 -5.68
N ALA A 73 -5.94 -16.46 -5.46
CA ALA A 73 -6.76 -16.53 -4.25
C ALA A 73 -7.47 -17.89 -4.08
N SER A 74 -7.80 -18.55 -5.18
CA SER A 74 -8.42 -19.89 -5.21
C SER A 74 -7.41 -21.04 -5.24
N SER A 75 -6.11 -20.76 -5.35
CA SER A 75 -5.07 -21.78 -5.38
C SER A 75 -4.96 -22.56 -4.07
N GLU A 76 -4.55 -23.83 -4.17
CA GLU A 76 -4.28 -24.66 -2.99
C GLU A 76 -3.25 -24.00 -2.07
N TRP A 77 -2.23 -23.36 -2.64
CA TRP A 77 -1.22 -22.62 -1.90
C TRP A 77 -1.85 -21.52 -1.03
N ALA A 78 -2.71 -20.68 -1.61
CA ALA A 78 -3.34 -19.57 -0.90
C ALA A 78 -4.31 -20.06 0.20
N GLN A 79 -5.07 -21.12 -0.07
CA GLN A 79 -5.97 -21.71 0.93
C GLN A 79 -5.21 -22.33 2.11
N GLN A 80 -4.12 -23.06 1.83
CA GLN A 80 -3.25 -23.60 2.89
C GLN A 80 -2.56 -22.49 3.70
N HIS A 81 -2.09 -21.43 3.04
CA HIS A 81 -1.43 -20.31 3.73
C HIS A 81 -2.41 -19.46 4.53
N LYS A 82 -3.66 -19.33 4.08
CA LYS A 82 -4.73 -18.69 4.86
C LYS A 82 -4.94 -19.41 6.19
N ALA A 83 -5.04 -20.74 6.18
CA ALA A 83 -5.18 -21.53 7.41
C ALA A 83 -3.97 -21.36 8.36
N ARG A 84 -2.74 -21.41 7.83
CA ARG A 84 -1.52 -21.16 8.62
C ARG A 84 -1.44 -19.74 9.18
N TYR A 85 -1.96 -18.77 8.44
CA TYR A 85 -2.06 -17.38 8.88
C TYR A 85 -3.07 -17.26 10.03
N GLU A 86 -4.25 -17.86 9.92
CA GLU A 86 -5.27 -17.87 10.98
C GLU A 86 -4.76 -18.46 12.30
N GLU A 87 -3.91 -19.50 12.25
CA GLU A 87 -3.26 -20.08 13.44
C GLU A 87 -2.26 -19.13 14.13
N ARG A 88 -1.76 -18.12 13.42
CA ARG A 88 -0.66 -17.23 13.87
C ARG A 88 -1.07 -15.77 14.02
N ALA A 89 -2.21 -15.39 13.46
CA ALA A 89 -2.70 -14.02 13.40
C ALA A 89 -3.56 -13.67 14.61
N GLY A 90 -3.62 -12.37 14.92
CA GLY A 90 -4.53 -11.81 15.94
C GLY A 90 -5.95 -11.58 15.41
N GLY A 91 -6.23 -11.96 14.16
CA GLY A 91 -7.50 -11.74 13.47
C GLY A 91 -7.33 -11.64 11.95
N GLU A 92 -8.45 -11.36 11.25
CA GLU A 92 -8.45 -11.21 9.80
C GLU A 92 -7.57 -10.02 9.34
N PRO A 93 -6.84 -10.16 8.22
CA PRO A 93 -6.09 -9.05 7.66
C PRO A 93 -7.03 -8.04 7.00
N VAL A 94 -6.62 -6.78 6.96
CA VAL A 94 -7.28 -5.78 6.11
C VAL A 94 -6.72 -5.89 4.70
N VAL A 95 -7.60 -6.05 3.71
CA VAL A 95 -7.20 -6.21 2.30
C VAL A 95 -7.79 -5.11 1.45
N GLY A 96 -6.92 -4.35 0.77
CA GLY A 96 -7.28 -3.38 -0.27
C GLY A 96 -6.90 -3.93 -1.64
N ARG A 97 -7.80 -3.77 -2.61
CA ARG A 97 -7.67 -4.31 -3.98
C ARG A 97 -7.81 -3.19 -4.98
N PHE A 98 -6.83 -3.01 -5.87
CA PHE A 98 -6.73 -1.84 -6.74
C PHE A 98 -6.46 -2.20 -8.19
N GLU A 99 -7.22 -1.58 -9.09
CA GLU A 99 -6.87 -1.47 -10.50
C GLU A 99 -5.87 -0.35 -10.70
N VAL A 100 -4.82 -0.62 -11.48
CA VAL A 100 -3.70 0.29 -11.76
C VAL A 100 -3.47 0.35 -13.27
N GLU A 101 -2.98 1.49 -13.78
CA GLU A 101 -2.78 1.68 -15.23
C GLU A 101 -1.66 0.78 -15.78
N ASP A 102 -0.45 0.86 -15.19
CA ASP A 102 0.66 -0.07 -15.42
C ASP A 102 1.64 -0.03 -14.24
N PHE A 103 2.50 -1.04 -14.06
CA PHE A 103 3.57 -0.99 -13.06
C PHE A 103 4.78 -0.20 -13.59
N PRO A 104 5.44 0.63 -12.77
CA PRO A 104 6.63 1.36 -13.21
C PRO A 104 7.78 0.40 -13.58
N ALA A 105 8.17 0.37 -14.85
CA ALA A 105 9.17 -0.58 -15.36
C ALA A 105 10.62 -0.30 -14.88
N ASP A 106 10.97 0.98 -14.70
CA ASP A 106 12.33 1.44 -14.37
C ASP A 106 12.41 2.13 -13.00
N ALA A 107 11.41 1.96 -12.15
CA ALA A 107 11.44 2.59 -10.82
C ALA A 107 12.53 1.95 -9.96
N SER A 108 13.45 2.78 -9.48
CA SER A 108 14.40 2.36 -8.45
C SER A 108 13.67 2.21 -7.11
N PRO A 109 13.75 1.05 -6.44
CA PRO A 109 13.15 0.86 -5.13
C PRO A 109 13.67 1.91 -4.15
N LYS A 110 12.76 2.57 -3.46
CA LYS A 110 13.07 3.56 -2.42
C LYS A 110 13.04 2.90 -1.04
N ALA A 111 13.86 3.40 -0.13
CA ALA A 111 13.97 2.86 1.23
C ALA A 111 12.63 2.94 1.98
N PHE A 112 11.87 3.99 1.71
CA PHE A 112 10.53 4.17 2.26
C PHE A 112 9.51 4.36 1.14
N THR A 113 8.33 3.79 1.31
CA THR A 113 7.17 4.05 0.46
C THR A 113 6.02 4.56 1.31
N GLN A 114 5.46 5.69 0.91
CA GLN A 114 4.23 6.22 1.47
C GLN A 114 3.04 5.68 0.69
N PHE A 115 2.11 5.06 1.39
CA PHE A 115 0.81 4.62 0.91
C PHE A 115 -0.23 5.63 1.36
N SER A 116 -0.81 6.36 0.42
CA SER A 116 -1.89 7.32 0.67
C SER A 116 -3.18 6.77 0.10
N THR A 117 -4.13 6.45 0.98
CA THR A 117 -5.49 6.06 0.59
C THR A 117 -6.46 7.18 0.91
N VAL A 118 -7.43 7.41 0.05
CA VAL A 118 -8.52 8.35 0.29
C VAL A 118 -9.85 7.68 0.01
N VAL A 119 -10.67 7.56 1.04
CA VAL A 119 -12.04 7.06 0.90
C VAL A 119 -12.90 8.22 0.39
N LEU A 120 -13.48 8.03 -0.79
CA LEU A 120 -14.35 9.02 -1.42
C LEU A 120 -15.74 8.95 -0.79
N SER A 121 -16.29 10.12 -0.50
CA SER A 121 -17.69 10.24 -0.05
C SER A 121 -18.67 10.22 -1.24
N ASP A 122 -18.17 10.47 -2.45
CA ASP A 122 -18.90 10.48 -3.71
C ASP A 122 -17.98 9.97 -4.84
N ASP A 123 -18.39 8.88 -5.48
CA ASP A 123 -17.67 8.25 -6.59
C ASP A 123 -17.48 9.21 -7.79
N GLY A 124 -18.31 10.25 -7.92
CA GLY A 124 -18.15 11.28 -8.94
C GLY A 124 -16.86 12.12 -8.82
N GLN A 125 -16.17 12.09 -7.66
CA GLN A 125 -15.03 12.95 -7.37
C GLN A 125 -13.66 12.35 -7.73
N HIS A 126 -13.61 11.16 -8.35
CA HIS A 126 -12.36 10.50 -8.73
C HIS A 126 -11.38 11.40 -9.49
N VAL A 127 -11.87 12.16 -10.47
CA VAL A 127 -11.03 13.05 -11.29
C VAL A 127 -10.45 14.19 -10.44
N GLN A 128 -11.26 14.75 -9.54
CA GLN A 128 -10.83 15.83 -8.65
C GLN A 128 -9.78 15.35 -7.66
N VAL A 129 -9.98 14.16 -7.08
CA VAL A 129 -9.04 13.53 -6.15
C VAL A 129 -7.72 13.19 -6.84
N ARG A 130 -7.77 12.60 -8.05
CA ARG A 130 -6.57 12.33 -8.85
C ARG A 130 -5.81 13.62 -9.15
N THR A 131 -6.52 14.70 -9.50
CA THR A 131 -5.92 16.02 -9.75
C THR A 131 -5.26 16.59 -8.50
N ALA A 132 -5.95 16.57 -7.35
CA ALA A 132 -5.40 17.06 -6.09
C ALA A 132 -4.18 16.24 -5.63
N TRP A 133 -4.21 14.93 -5.83
CA TRP A 133 -3.07 14.05 -5.57
C TRP A 133 -1.87 14.39 -6.45
N SER A 134 -2.07 14.53 -7.77
CA SER A 134 -1.00 14.93 -8.69
C SER A 134 -0.41 16.30 -8.35
N SER A 135 -1.23 17.26 -7.92
CA SER A 135 -0.75 18.58 -7.47
C SER A 135 0.11 18.47 -6.21
N LEU A 136 -0.31 17.66 -5.23
CA LEU A 136 0.48 17.40 -4.04
C LEU A 136 1.82 16.76 -4.37
N VAL A 137 1.81 15.70 -5.18
CA VAL A 137 3.03 14.98 -5.60
C VAL A 137 4.00 15.91 -6.33
N SER A 138 3.48 16.78 -7.21
CA SER A 138 4.29 17.79 -7.91
C SER A 138 4.91 18.80 -6.94
N ALA A 139 4.15 19.26 -5.93
CA ALA A 139 4.67 20.16 -4.89
C ALA A 139 5.73 19.50 -4.01
N LEU A 140 5.70 18.17 -3.86
CA LEU A 140 6.71 17.39 -3.15
C LEU A 140 7.95 17.11 -4.02
N GLY A 141 7.92 17.45 -5.30
CA GLY A 141 9.02 17.16 -6.25
C GLY A 141 9.23 15.67 -6.47
N LYS A 142 8.16 14.87 -6.38
CA LYS A 142 8.20 13.40 -6.50
C LYS A 142 7.44 12.91 -7.71
N ASP A 143 7.71 11.68 -8.08
CA ASP A 143 6.84 10.89 -8.93
C ASP A 143 5.84 10.11 -8.07
N THR A 144 4.69 9.79 -8.66
CA THR A 144 3.68 8.96 -8.00
C THR A 144 3.19 7.85 -8.90
N TRP A 145 2.73 6.80 -8.26
CA TRP A 145 2.03 5.69 -8.88
C TRP A 145 0.83 5.30 -8.01
N GLY A 146 -0.19 4.65 -8.57
CA GLY A 146 -1.40 4.36 -7.81
C GLY A 146 -2.54 3.80 -8.62
N GLY A 147 -3.71 3.74 -8.00
CA GLY A 147 -4.88 3.09 -8.56
C GLY A 147 -6.18 3.46 -7.87
N ARG A 148 -7.26 2.79 -8.29
CA ARG A 148 -8.59 2.90 -7.67
C ARG A 148 -9.00 1.56 -7.11
N SER A 149 -9.73 1.55 -5.99
CA SER A 149 -10.26 0.31 -5.45
C SER A 149 -11.23 -0.35 -6.42
N ILE A 150 -11.34 -1.67 -6.30
CA ILE A 150 -12.40 -2.44 -6.95
C ILE A 150 -13.15 -3.32 -5.94
N GLY A 151 -14.36 -3.73 -6.30
CA GLY A 151 -15.24 -4.56 -5.48
C GLY A 151 -16.43 -3.77 -4.91
N GLY A 152 -17.28 -4.44 -4.13
CA GLY A 152 -18.52 -3.86 -3.59
C GLY A 152 -18.34 -2.96 -2.35
N GLY A 153 -17.14 -2.40 -2.15
CA GLY A 153 -16.82 -1.53 -1.01
C GLY A 153 -16.82 -0.04 -1.37
N PRO A 154 -16.47 0.85 -0.43
CA PRO A 154 -16.28 2.26 -0.72
C PRO A 154 -15.27 2.48 -1.84
N SER A 155 -15.50 3.52 -2.62
CA SER A 155 -14.51 3.96 -3.60
C SER A 155 -13.30 4.58 -2.91
N VAL A 156 -12.12 4.03 -3.19
CA VAL A 156 -10.86 4.42 -2.56
C VAL A 156 -9.83 4.73 -3.64
N GLY A 157 -9.27 5.94 -3.62
CA GLY A 157 -8.07 6.26 -4.37
C GLY A 157 -6.82 5.79 -3.62
N LEU A 158 -5.87 5.19 -4.33
CA LEU A 158 -4.54 4.85 -3.84
C LEU A 158 -3.50 5.69 -4.56
N GLY A 159 -2.60 6.32 -3.81
CA GLY A 159 -1.40 6.97 -4.28
C GLY A 159 -0.17 6.47 -3.52
N LEU A 160 0.94 6.36 -4.22
CA LEU A 160 2.21 5.85 -3.71
C LEU A 160 3.33 6.83 -4.05
N ILE A 161 4.20 7.09 -3.08
CA ILE A 161 5.38 7.96 -3.23
C ILE A 161 6.57 7.26 -2.58
N GLY A 162 7.71 7.24 -3.29
CA GLY A 162 8.97 6.72 -2.77
C GLY A 162 9.85 7.81 -2.16
N TRP A 163 10.46 7.51 -1.02
CA TRP A 163 11.34 8.40 -0.25
C TRP A 163 12.67 7.72 0.07
N ASP A 164 13.76 8.47 -0.05
CA ASP A 164 15.09 7.99 0.31
C ASP A 164 15.28 7.99 1.84
N SER A 165 14.63 8.90 2.56
CA SER A 165 14.62 8.93 4.03
C SER A 165 13.36 9.58 4.62
N LEU A 166 13.14 9.40 5.94
CA LEU A 166 12.04 10.06 6.65
C LEU A 166 12.28 11.57 6.80
N GLU A 167 13.54 11.99 6.91
CA GLU A 167 13.93 13.40 6.97
C GLU A 167 13.63 14.11 5.64
N GLU A 168 13.90 13.44 4.51
CA GLU A 168 13.53 13.95 3.18
C GLU A 168 12.02 14.17 3.09
N ALA A 169 11.22 13.16 3.49
CA ALA A 169 9.77 13.26 3.51
C ALA A 169 9.29 14.41 4.40
N GLY A 170 9.81 14.49 5.62
CA GLY A 170 9.47 15.54 6.58
C GLY A 170 9.78 16.94 6.06
N ALA A 171 10.95 17.13 5.43
CA ALA A 171 11.34 18.41 4.85
C ALA A 171 10.46 18.81 3.66
N ALA A 172 10.13 17.88 2.77
CA ALA A 172 9.27 18.15 1.62
C ALA A 172 7.87 18.63 2.04
N TYR A 173 7.29 18.03 3.08
CA TYR A 173 5.97 18.42 3.60
C TYR A 173 5.95 19.73 4.40
N GLN A 174 7.12 20.28 4.76
CA GLN A 174 7.21 21.60 5.42
C GLN A 174 7.11 22.77 4.43
N ALA A 175 7.26 22.52 3.12
CA ALA A 175 7.10 23.55 2.10
C ALA A 175 5.66 24.11 2.09
N PRO A 176 5.46 25.44 2.02
CA PRO A 176 4.13 26.04 2.02
C PRO A 176 3.23 25.52 0.90
N GLU A 177 3.76 25.31 -0.31
CA GLU A 177 2.99 24.72 -1.42
C GLU A 177 2.53 23.29 -1.12
N ALA A 178 3.38 22.46 -0.51
CA ALA A 178 3.05 21.09 -0.16
C ALA A 178 2.00 21.04 0.96
N ALA A 179 2.11 21.90 1.97
CA ALA A 179 1.13 22.02 3.05
C ALA A 179 -0.25 22.44 2.50
N HIS A 180 -0.29 23.41 1.58
CA HIS A 180 -1.53 23.84 0.95
C HIS A 180 -2.16 22.72 0.10
N ALA A 181 -1.37 22.07 -0.76
CA ALA A 181 -1.84 20.98 -1.60
C ALA A 181 -2.34 19.77 -0.76
N LEU A 182 -1.65 19.46 0.34
CA LEU A 182 -2.07 18.41 1.27
C LEU A 182 -3.41 18.74 1.94
N ALA A 183 -3.63 20.00 2.34
CA ALA A 183 -4.90 20.42 2.90
C ALA A 183 -6.04 20.28 1.87
N THR A 184 -5.81 20.67 0.62
CA THR A 184 -6.78 20.47 -0.47
C THR A 184 -7.09 18.99 -0.66
N TYR A 185 -6.08 18.13 -0.77
CA TYR A 185 -6.28 16.69 -0.93
C TYR A 185 -7.10 16.08 0.22
N ARG A 186 -6.77 16.46 1.46
CA ARG A 186 -7.49 16.02 2.67
C ARG A 186 -8.93 16.50 2.77
N SER A 187 -9.29 17.59 2.10
CA SER A 187 -10.67 18.10 2.09
C SER A 187 -11.64 17.27 1.24
N LEU A 188 -11.11 16.41 0.36
CA LEU A 188 -11.91 15.63 -0.61
C LEU A 188 -12.40 14.29 -0.06
N GLY A 189 -11.96 13.87 1.12
CA GLY A 189 -12.36 12.61 1.71
C GLY A 189 -11.55 12.23 2.93
N HIS A 190 -11.82 11.04 3.47
CA HIS A 190 -11.06 10.54 4.60
C HIS A 190 -9.74 9.94 4.11
N THR A 191 -8.65 10.67 4.32
CA THR A 191 -7.30 10.22 3.93
C THR A 191 -6.64 9.45 5.05
N LYS A 192 -5.90 8.40 4.68
CA LYS A 192 -4.99 7.68 5.56
C LYS A 192 -3.65 7.54 4.87
N ASN A 193 -2.57 7.87 5.57
CA ASN A 193 -1.21 7.82 5.04
C ASN A 193 -0.38 6.87 5.90
N LEU A 194 0.25 5.88 5.27
CA LEU A 194 1.14 4.92 5.92
C LEU A 194 2.54 5.04 5.32
N MET A 195 3.53 5.32 6.15
CA MET A 195 4.93 5.27 5.75
C MET A 195 5.48 3.88 6.07
N VAL A 196 5.96 3.18 5.05
CA VAL A 196 6.48 1.82 5.14
C VAL A 196 7.97 1.82 4.85
N GLN A 197 8.76 1.17 5.70
CA GLN A 197 10.17 0.91 5.40
C GLN A 197 10.26 -0.38 4.58
N MET A 198 10.64 -0.27 3.31
CA MET A 198 10.59 -1.39 2.37
C MET A 198 11.70 -2.42 2.66
N GLN A 199 11.37 -3.70 2.50
CA GLN A 199 12.25 -4.86 2.66
C GLN A 199 12.37 -5.66 1.36
#